data_AF-D6SQ76-F1
#
_entry.id   AF-D6SQ76-F1
#
_cell.length_a   1.000
_cell.length_b   1.000
_cell.length_c   1.000
_cell.angle_alpha   90.00
_cell.angle_beta   90.00
_cell.angle_gamma   90.00
#
_symmetry.space_group_name_H-M   'P 1'
#
loop_
_entity.id
_entity.type
_entity.pdbx_description
1 polymer ?
#
loop_
_entity_poly.entity_id
_entity_poly.type
_entity_poly.pdbx_seq_one_letter_code
_entity_poly.pdbx_strand_id
1 'polypeptide(L)'
;MIKFSLKVVILFFALTLFLTPASSMAGDHININTADQQELESLQGIGPALSERIVEHRERFPFEEKEDIKQVSGIGESIYENIKDVIVVD
;
A
#
# COMPACT_ATOMS: atom_id res chain seq x y z
N MET A 1 41.61 -34.81 2.04
CA MET A 1 40.34 -34.52 1.34
C MET A 1 39.22 -34.73 2.35
N ILE A 2 38.36 -33.80 2.79
CA ILE A 2 38.07 -32.38 2.55
C ILE A 2 37.67 -31.86 3.94
N LYS A 3 38.27 -30.76 4.46
CA LYS A 3 37.86 -30.12 5.73
C LYS A 3 36.91 -28.98 5.38
N PHE A 4 35.60 -29.22 5.47
CA PHE A 4 34.59 -28.19 5.26
C PHE A 4 34.64 -27.18 6.42
N SER A 5 35.12 -25.98 6.13
CA SER A 5 35.17 -24.87 7.07
C SER A 5 33.78 -24.25 7.24
N LEU A 6 33.40 -23.98 8.49
CA LEU A 6 32.16 -23.31 8.93
C LEU A 6 31.87 -21.98 8.20
N LYS A 7 32.86 -21.43 7.50
CA LYS A 7 32.75 -20.22 6.66
C LYS A 7 31.90 -20.41 5.39
N VAL A 8 31.72 -21.64 4.90
CA VAL A 8 31.03 -21.89 3.60
C VAL A 8 29.51 -22.02 3.75
N VAL A 9 29.01 -22.41 4.92
CA VAL A 9 27.55 -22.49 5.18
C VAL A 9 26.93 -21.09 5.33
N ILE A 10 27.71 -20.10 5.76
CA ILE A 10 27.25 -18.70 5.87
C ILE A 10 27.21 -18.02 4.50
N LEU A 11 28.00 -18.48 3.52
CA LEU A 11 28.03 -17.88 2.18
C LEU A 11 26.87 -18.32 1.27
N PHE A 12 26.16 -19.39 1.61
CA PHE A 12 24.97 -19.86 0.87
C PHE A 12 23.63 -19.44 1.50
N PHE A 13 23.63 -18.88 2.71
CA PHE A 13 22.42 -18.41 3.38
C PHE A 13 22.29 -16.87 3.43
N ALA A 14 23.24 -16.14 2.81
CA ALA A 14 23.33 -14.68 2.88
C ALA A 14 23.13 -13.98 1.52
N LEU A 15 22.46 -14.62 0.55
CA LEU A 15 22.16 -14.02 -0.76
C LEU A 15 20.65 -13.84 -1.03
N THR A 16 19.85 -13.72 0.03
CA THR A 16 18.46 -13.21 -0.08
C THR A 16 18.21 -12.06 0.89
N LEU A 17 19.27 -11.45 1.41
CA LEU A 17 19.18 -10.33 2.34
C LEU A 17 18.80 -9.04 1.56
N PHE A 18 17.52 -8.70 1.65
CA PHE A 18 16.96 -7.35 1.57
C PHE A 18 17.11 -6.58 0.24
N LEU A 19 16.29 -6.95 -0.76
CA LEU A 19 15.60 -5.95 -1.57
C LEU A 19 14.15 -5.83 -1.06
N THR A 20 13.99 -5.42 0.20
CA THR A 20 12.70 -4.83 0.59
C THR A 20 12.69 -3.43 -0.02
N PRO A 21 11.78 -3.10 -0.96
CA PRO A 21 11.60 -1.69 -1.29
C PRO A 21 11.26 -0.99 0.02
N ALA A 22 12.03 0.05 0.36
CA ALA A 22 11.65 0.92 1.45
C ALA A 22 10.35 1.60 1.00
N SER A 23 9.20 1.11 1.49
CA SER A 23 7.94 1.84 1.36
C SER A 23 8.22 3.24 1.90
N SER A 24 8.18 4.24 1.03
CA SER A 24 8.47 5.59 1.44
C SER A 24 7.32 6.01 2.33
N MET A 25 7.54 6.08 3.65
CA MET A 25 6.63 6.74 4.58
C MET A 25 6.67 8.26 4.36
N ALA A 26 6.43 8.68 3.11
CA ALA A 26 6.52 10.05 2.68
C ALA A 26 5.11 10.62 2.61
N GLY A 27 4.64 11.09 3.76
CA GLY A 27 3.43 11.88 3.90
C GLY A 27 2.56 11.41 5.06
N ASP A 28 2.12 12.34 5.91
CA ASP A 28 1.00 12.12 6.84
C ASP A 28 -0.32 11.76 6.11
N HIS A 29 -0.30 11.80 4.76
CA HIS A 29 -1.46 11.60 3.91
C HIS A 29 -1.16 10.55 2.83
N ILE A 30 -2.19 9.79 2.47
CA ILE A 30 -2.17 8.74 1.47
C ILE A 30 -2.80 9.28 0.18
N ASN A 31 -2.04 9.28 -0.91
CA ASN A 31 -2.56 9.69 -2.21
C ASN A 31 -3.41 8.56 -2.83
N ILE A 32 -4.72 8.77 -3.00
CA ILE A 32 -5.65 7.72 -3.44
C ILE A 32 -5.47 7.32 -4.91
N ASN A 33 -4.80 8.15 -5.72
CA ASN A 33 -4.48 7.84 -7.11
C ASN A 33 -3.18 7.03 -7.27
N THR A 34 -2.25 7.10 -6.31
CA THR A 34 -0.92 6.47 -6.46
C THR A 34 -0.59 5.43 -5.39
N ALA A 35 -1.22 5.48 -4.23
CA ALA A 35 -0.94 4.57 -3.11
C ALA A 35 -1.09 3.11 -3.54
N ASP A 36 -0.20 2.25 -3.06
CA ASP A 36 -0.34 0.82 -3.27
C ASP A 36 -1.50 0.24 -2.43
N GLN A 37 -1.83 -1.02 -2.67
CA GLN A 37 -2.94 -1.68 -2.00
C GLN A 37 -2.74 -1.72 -0.46
N GLN A 38 -1.50 -1.93 -0.01
CA GLN A 38 -1.17 -2.07 1.40
C GLN A 38 -1.23 -0.72 2.12
N GLU A 39 -0.82 0.36 1.45
CA GLU A 39 -0.99 1.74 1.93
C GLU A 39 -2.48 2.08 2.08
N LEU A 40 -3.31 1.73 1.09
CA LEU A 40 -4.77 1.93 1.18
C LEU A 40 -5.39 1.14 2.34
N GLU A 41 -4.94 -0.08 2.61
CA GLU A 41 -5.40 -0.91 3.73
C GLU A 41 -5.02 -0.36 5.11
N SER A 42 -4.09 0.60 5.18
CA SER A 42 -3.78 1.28 6.44
C SER A 42 -4.87 2.30 6.85
N LEU A 43 -5.77 2.67 5.93
CA LEU A 43 -6.87 3.59 6.19
C LEU A 43 -7.98 2.92 7.02
N GLN A 44 -8.50 3.64 8.01
CA GLN A 44 -9.54 3.13 8.88
C GLN A 44 -10.80 2.74 8.10
N GLY A 45 -11.15 1.46 8.13
CA GLY A 45 -12.33 0.92 7.45
C GLY A 45 -12.09 0.47 6.01
N ILE A 46 -10.85 0.55 5.51
CA ILE A 46 -10.45 0.00 4.21
C ILE A 46 -9.71 -1.32 4.43
N GLY A 47 -10.32 -2.43 4.03
CA GLY A 47 -9.67 -3.75 3.99
C GLY A 47 -9.37 -4.20 2.56
N PRO A 48 -8.87 -5.44 2.37
CA PRO A 48 -8.42 -5.95 1.06
C PRO A 48 -9.44 -5.80 -0.08
N ALA A 49 -10.73 -6.04 0.20
CA ALA A 49 -11.79 -5.91 -0.80
C ALA A 49 -12.16 -4.46 -1.16
N LEU A 50 -11.85 -3.50 -0.29
CA LEU A 50 -12.06 -2.08 -0.56
C LEU A 50 -10.82 -1.49 -1.24
N SER A 51 -9.61 -1.83 -0.80
CA SER A 51 -8.36 -1.40 -1.44
C SER A 51 -8.31 -1.85 -2.90
N GLU A 52 -8.67 -3.11 -3.19
CA GLU A 52 -8.76 -3.63 -4.56
C GLU A 52 -9.74 -2.79 -5.41
N ARG A 53 -10.94 -2.52 -4.90
CA ARG A 53 -11.95 -1.72 -5.61
C ARG A 53 -11.51 -0.28 -5.85
N ILE A 54 -10.75 0.33 -4.94
CA ILE A 54 -10.17 1.67 -5.13
C ILE A 54 -9.19 1.63 -6.31
N VAL A 55 -8.30 0.63 -6.36
CA VAL A 55 -7.35 0.45 -7.46
C VAL A 55 -8.07 0.23 -8.80
N GLU A 56 -9.06 -0.67 -8.85
CA GLU A 56 -9.87 -0.91 -10.05
C GLU A 56 -10.69 0.32 -10.49
N HIS A 57 -11.10 1.17 -9.55
CA HIS A 57 -11.81 2.40 -9.85
C HIS A 57 -10.88 3.40 -10.54
N ARG A 58 -9.74 3.73 -9.91
CA ARG A 58 -8.79 4.74 -10.44
C ARG A 58 -8.15 4.36 -11.77
N GLU A 59 -8.05 3.06 -12.09
CA GLU A 59 -7.61 2.60 -13.41
C GLU A 59 -8.57 3.00 -14.54
N ARG A 60 -9.86 3.17 -14.23
CA ARG A 60 -10.90 3.57 -15.20
C ARG A 60 -11.28 5.04 -15.07
N PHE A 61 -11.35 5.52 -13.85
CA PHE A 61 -11.80 6.87 -13.48
C PHE A 61 -10.89 7.37 -12.35
N PRO A 62 -9.80 8.09 -12.68
CA PRO A 62 -8.96 8.73 -11.66
C PRO A 62 -9.77 9.67 -10.78
N PHE A 63 -9.41 9.77 -9.50
CA PHE A 63 -10.07 10.69 -8.58
C PHE A 63 -9.59 12.12 -8.86
N GLU A 64 -10.51 13.08 -8.96
CA GLU A 64 -10.18 14.49 -9.17
C GLU A 64 -10.11 15.24 -7.84
N GLU A 65 -10.94 14.84 -6.88
CA GLU A 65 -10.93 15.31 -5.50
C GLU A 65 -11.06 14.16 -4.51
N LYS A 66 -10.72 14.39 -3.24
CA LYS A 66 -10.75 13.32 -2.22
C LYS A 66 -12.17 12.78 -1.98
N GLU A 67 -13.19 13.61 -2.18
CA GLU A 67 -14.61 13.27 -2.06
C GLU A 67 -15.05 12.21 -3.08
N ASP A 68 -14.38 12.12 -4.25
CA ASP A 68 -14.71 11.17 -5.31
C ASP A 68 -14.52 9.70 -4.88
N ILE A 69 -13.75 9.46 -3.81
CA ILE A 69 -13.59 8.11 -3.26
C ILE A 69 -14.94 7.47 -2.87
N LYS A 70 -15.96 8.28 -2.59
CA LYS A 70 -17.35 7.84 -2.31
C LYS A 70 -18.05 7.22 -3.53
N GLN A 71 -17.51 7.38 -4.74
CA GLN A 71 -18.00 6.72 -5.95
C GLN A 71 -17.60 5.23 -5.99
N VAL A 72 -16.62 4.82 -5.18
CA VAL A 72 -16.25 3.41 -5.03
C VAL A 72 -17.33 2.69 -4.24
N SER A 73 -17.89 1.63 -4.83
CA SER A 73 -18.90 0.80 -4.17
C SER A 73 -18.40 0.33 -2.80
N GLY A 74 -19.24 0.50 -1.76
CA GLY A 74 -18.88 0.15 -0.38
C GLY A 74 -18.16 1.23 0.41
N ILE A 75 -17.78 2.36 -0.20
CA ILE A 75 -17.27 3.55 0.50
C ILE A 75 -18.42 4.55 0.63
N GLY A 76 -19.04 4.57 1.81
CA GLY A 76 -20.08 5.54 2.16
C GLY A 76 -19.55 6.69 3.02
N GLU A 77 -20.47 7.57 3.43
CA GLU A 77 -20.16 8.74 4.26
C GLU A 77 -19.34 8.39 5.52
N SER A 78 -19.70 7.32 6.22
CA SER A 78 -19.02 6.89 7.44
C SER A 78 -17.54 6.57 7.22
N ILE A 79 -17.22 5.87 6.12
CA ILE A 79 -15.83 5.55 5.80
C ILE A 79 -15.09 6.81 5.38
N TYR A 80 -15.71 7.64 4.54
CA TYR A 80 -15.13 8.89 4.09
C TYR A 80 -14.75 9.81 5.25
N GLU A 81 -15.65 10.00 6.21
CA GLU A 81 -15.41 10.84 7.39
C GLU A 81 -14.22 10.35 8.24
N ASN A 82 -13.96 9.03 8.28
CA ASN A 82 -12.84 8.46 9.02
C ASN A 82 -11.48 8.69 8.34
N ILE A 83 -11.46 8.95 7.02
CA ILE A 83 -10.22 8.96 6.22
C ILE A 83 -9.94 10.29 5.54
N LYS A 84 -10.93 11.19 5.42
CA LYS A 84 -10.85 12.44 4.61
C LYS A 84 -9.72 13.40 5.00
N ASP A 85 -9.21 13.29 6.23
CA ASP A 85 -8.13 14.14 6.76
C ASP A 85 -6.74 13.51 6.57
N VAL A 86 -6.67 12.26 6.12
CA VAL A 86 -5.42 11.51 5.89
C VAL A 86 -5.30 11.02 4.45
N ILE A 87 -6.18 11.47 3.54
CA ILE A 87 -6.10 11.19 2.11
C ILE A 87 -5.92 12.48 1.31
N VAL A 88 -5.23 12.38 0.18
CA VAL A 88 -4.99 13.48 -0.76
C VAL A 88 -5.13 13.03 -2.21
N VAL A 89 -5.27 14.01 -3.09
CA VAL A 89 -5.16 13.89 -4.55
C VAL A 89 -4.12 14.93 -4.98
N ASP A 90 -3.06 14.50 -5.67
CA ASP A 90 -1.98 15.36 -6.18
C ASP A 90 -2.02 15.50 -7.71
#